data_AF-A0A172U214-F1
#
_entry.id   AF-A0A172U214-F1
#
_cell.length_a   1.000
_cell.length_b   1.000
_cell.length_c   1.000
_cell.angle_alpha   90.00
_cell.angle_beta   90.00
_cell.angle_gamma   90.00
#
_symmetry.space_group_name_H-M   'P 1'
#
loop_
_entity.id
_entity.type
_entity.pdbx_description
1 polymer ?
#
loop_
_entity_poly.entity_id
_entity_poly.type
_entity_poly.pdbx_seq_one_letter_code
_entity_poly.pdbx_strand_id
1 'polypeptide(L)'
;MVLSVVWQILLVVGLVLAPRIFSQWTNLAMLLSGIALLTMAFKMGARFPELMKWNILVSSVILTICVYTSVCTPELFKVMLQAVSSVFVDLINVSHKGTEFLFGNLADASKGWAYVFAIQVLPNIIFFAALSAILFYLGILQKIVFVFAYLLNKLFISGAESMSTAANIFLGQTEAPLMIRPYLDKMTRSEILCIMVGGMANTAGSVLAAYVGMLGGTDVGQQNFFALHMLSQSIMSAPAAIVCSKLLFPQTQGALISKDLSVSKDKLGDNFLDAISLGTTDGLKLAANVGAMLIVFTAMMWVANGLMGWIGSMTNLNGAIATATGGRYTSLSLDLILGYLFSPVAWLIGVDKVDMLSIGQLLGVKTIINEFQAYIVLGDMKAHNLIRDPKSLLIATYALCGFANFASIGIQIGGISQLAPSQRRNLTELGVKALIGGTIACLMCGCIAGALYG
;
A
#
# COMPACT_ATOMS: atom_id res chain seq x y z
N MET A 1 -20.81 1.62 8.87
CA MET A 1 -20.05 0.62 9.64
C MET A 1 -20.50 -0.79 9.31
N VAL A 2 -21.61 -1.33 9.83
CA VAL A 2 -22.10 -2.67 9.40
C VAL A 2 -22.29 -2.72 7.88
N LEU A 3 -22.96 -1.73 7.29
CA LEU A 3 -23.15 -1.64 5.84
C LEU A 3 -21.84 -1.49 5.04
N SER A 4 -20.79 -0.89 5.62
CA SER A 4 -19.50 -0.73 4.94
C SER A 4 -18.65 -2.00 5.05
N VAL A 5 -18.73 -2.73 6.16
CA VAL A 5 -18.13 -4.07 6.31
C VAL A 5 -18.84 -5.07 5.40
N VAL A 6 -20.17 -5.01 5.29
CA VAL A 6 -20.94 -5.80 4.31
C VAL A 6 -20.60 -5.40 2.87
N TRP A 7 -20.41 -4.11 2.58
CA TRP A 7 -19.94 -3.66 1.26
C TRP A 7 -18.50 -4.10 0.95
N GLN A 8 -17.60 -4.13 1.95
CA GLN A 8 -16.25 -4.67 1.81
C GLN A 8 -16.29 -6.17 1.54
N ILE A 9 -17.08 -6.91 2.32
CA ILE A 9 -17.32 -8.34 2.06
C ILE A 9 -17.91 -8.52 0.66
N LEU A 10 -18.89 -7.72 0.21
CA LEU A 10 -19.55 -7.88 -1.10
C LEU A 10 -18.73 -7.40 -2.31
N LEU A 11 -18.02 -6.28 -2.23
CA LEU A 11 -17.13 -5.82 -3.29
C LEU A 11 -15.97 -6.79 -3.44
N VAL A 12 -15.39 -7.21 -2.32
CA VAL A 12 -14.30 -8.17 -2.39
C VAL A 12 -14.86 -9.53 -2.84
N VAL A 13 -15.97 -10.08 -2.30
CA VAL A 13 -16.65 -11.27 -2.87
C VAL A 13 -16.93 -11.12 -4.38
N GLY A 14 -17.35 -9.94 -4.84
CA GLY A 14 -17.67 -9.68 -6.25
C GLY A 14 -16.46 -9.66 -7.18
N LEU A 15 -15.35 -9.05 -6.76
CA LEU A 15 -14.08 -9.00 -7.52
C LEU A 15 -13.38 -10.38 -7.62
N VAL A 16 -13.88 -11.38 -6.91
CA VAL A 16 -13.12 -12.56 -6.50
C VAL A 16 -13.78 -13.85 -6.90
N LEU A 17 -15.10 -13.94 -6.72
CA LEU A 17 -15.81 -15.15 -7.11
C LEU A 17 -15.86 -15.28 -8.64
N ALA A 18 -15.68 -14.17 -9.35
CA ALA A 18 -15.72 -14.08 -10.80
C ALA A 18 -14.77 -15.07 -11.52
N PRO A 19 -13.48 -15.25 -11.15
CA PRO A 19 -12.60 -16.13 -11.91
C PRO A 19 -12.66 -17.60 -11.52
N ARG A 20 -13.21 -17.99 -10.34
CA ARG A 20 -12.91 -19.32 -9.76
C ARG A 20 -14.03 -20.13 -9.09
N ILE A 21 -15.22 -19.61 -8.76
CA ILE A 21 -16.33 -20.53 -8.38
C ILE A 21 -17.01 -21.12 -9.62
N PHE A 22 -16.99 -20.42 -10.74
CA PHE A 22 -17.86 -20.74 -11.87
C PHE A 22 -17.11 -20.82 -13.21
N SER A 23 -16.19 -21.78 -13.39
CA SER A 23 -15.57 -22.04 -14.70
C SER A 23 -16.56 -22.49 -15.80
N GLN A 24 -17.83 -22.73 -15.45
CA GLN A 24 -18.94 -22.99 -16.38
C GLN A 24 -20.09 -21.96 -16.33
N TRP A 25 -20.03 -20.96 -15.43
CA TRP A 25 -21.10 -19.96 -15.25
C TRP A 25 -20.58 -18.55 -14.90
N THR A 26 -19.38 -18.19 -15.38
CA THR A 26 -18.72 -16.89 -15.14
C THR A 26 -19.69 -15.70 -15.24
N ASN A 27 -20.48 -15.68 -16.31
CA ASN A 27 -21.46 -14.62 -16.58
C ASN A 27 -22.53 -14.47 -15.48
N LEU A 28 -23.02 -15.55 -14.86
CA LEU A 28 -24.13 -15.49 -13.90
C LEU A 28 -23.70 -14.97 -12.53
N ALA A 29 -22.51 -15.36 -12.07
CA ALA A 29 -21.96 -14.89 -10.81
C ALA A 29 -21.53 -13.42 -10.88
N MET A 30 -20.96 -13.00 -12.02
CA MET A 30 -20.68 -11.60 -12.31
C MET A 30 -21.97 -10.78 -12.44
N LEU A 31 -23.04 -11.34 -13.02
CA LEU A 31 -24.35 -10.70 -13.05
C LEU A 31 -24.92 -10.52 -11.63
N LEU A 32 -24.85 -11.54 -10.77
CA LEU A 32 -25.39 -11.47 -9.40
C LEU A 32 -24.60 -10.55 -8.49
N SER A 33 -23.25 -10.56 -8.55
CA SER A 33 -22.42 -9.61 -7.81
C SER A 33 -22.57 -8.19 -8.33
N GLY A 34 -22.68 -8.01 -9.66
CA GLY A 34 -23.00 -6.74 -10.31
C GLY A 34 -24.38 -6.19 -9.92
N ILE A 35 -25.42 -7.03 -9.90
CA ILE A 35 -26.77 -6.67 -9.44
C ILE A 35 -26.74 -6.31 -7.95
N ALA A 36 -26.03 -7.07 -7.10
CA ALA A 36 -25.89 -6.74 -5.69
C ALA A 36 -25.19 -5.38 -5.49
N LEU A 37 -24.09 -5.14 -6.21
CA LEU A 37 -23.38 -3.85 -6.23
C LEU A 37 -24.28 -2.71 -6.70
N LEU A 38 -25.00 -2.86 -7.82
CA LEU A 38 -25.91 -1.86 -8.37
C LEU A 38 -27.08 -1.57 -7.42
N THR A 39 -27.72 -2.60 -6.86
CA THR A 39 -28.86 -2.44 -5.93
C THR A 39 -28.42 -1.78 -4.63
N MET A 40 -27.22 -2.09 -4.13
CA MET A 40 -26.64 -1.49 -2.94
C MET A 40 -26.17 -0.06 -3.20
N ALA A 41 -25.57 0.22 -4.36
CA ALA A 41 -25.23 1.56 -4.81
C ALA A 41 -26.48 2.43 -4.95
N PHE A 42 -27.60 1.90 -5.46
CA PHE A 42 -28.89 2.59 -5.50
C PHE A 42 -29.40 2.92 -4.09
N LYS A 43 -29.35 1.97 -3.15
CA LYS A 43 -29.78 2.18 -1.75
C LYS A 43 -28.86 3.14 -0.96
N MET A 44 -27.56 3.12 -1.21
CA MET A 44 -26.62 4.07 -0.60
C MET A 44 -26.70 5.46 -1.24
N GLY A 45 -26.87 5.52 -2.56
CA GLY A 45 -27.09 6.74 -3.33
C GLY A 45 -28.38 7.47 -2.96
N ALA A 46 -29.46 6.72 -2.71
CA ALA A 46 -30.70 7.27 -2.16
C ALA A 46 -30.54 7.87 -0.75
N ARG A 47 -29.54 7.42 0.03
CA ARG A 47 -29.25 7.93 1.39
C ARG A 47 -28.21 9.05 1.41
N PHE A 48 -27.32 9.08 0.42
CA PHE A 48 -26.27 10.09 0.25
C PHE A 48 -26.18 10.46 -1.23
N PRO A 49 -26.96 11.43 -1.74
CA PRO A 49 -26.99 11.79 -3.16
C PRO A 49 -25.62 12.19 -3.72
N GLU A 50 -24.72 12.74 -2.89
CA GLU A 50 -23.35 13.07 -3.28
C GLU A 50 -22.46 11.85 -3.61
N LEU A 51 -22.82 10.63 -3.16
CA LEU A 51 -22.18 9.38 -3.62
C LEU A 51 -22.53 9.06 -5.09
N MET A 52 -23.68 9.53 -5.58
CA MET A 52 -24.07 9.42 -6.98
C MET A 52 -23.68 10.65 -7.80
N LYS A 53 -22.52 11.25 -7.50
CA LYS A 53 -21.78 11.98 -8.54
C LYS A 53 -21.37 10.95 -9.59
N TRP A 54 -22.24 10.78 -10.60
CA TRP A 54 -22.16 9.74 -11.63
C TRP A 54 -20.75 9.48 -12.14
N ASN A 55 -19.95 10.55 -12.29
CA ASN A 55 -18.57 10.50 -12.75
C ASN A 55 -17.65 9.58 -11.93
N ILE A 56 -17.75 9.48 -10.59
CA ILE A 56 -16.86 8.57 -9.83
C ILE A 56 -17.24 7.10 -10.11
N LEU A 57 -18.55 6.80 -10.09
CA LEU A 57 -19.06 5.46 -10.36
C LEU A 57 -18.79 5.06 -11.82
N VAL A 58 -19.08 5.96 -12.76
CA VAL A 58 -18.88 5.77 -14.21
C VAL A 58 -17.40 5.70 -14.55
N SER A 59 -16.51 6.54 -14.00
CA SER A 59 -15.06 6.39 -14.23
C SER A 59 -14.51 5.11 -13.62
N SER A 60 -15.01 4.67 -12.45
CA SER A 60 -14.64 3.38 -11.87
C SER A 60 -15.10 2.22 -12.74
N VAL A 61 -16.36 2.24 -13.21
CA VAL A 61 -16.93 1.23 -14.11
C VAL A 61 -16.25 1.23 -15.48
N ILE A 62 -15.98 2.39 -16.08
CA ILE A 62 -15.23 2.50 -17.34
C ILE A 62 -13.82 1.96 -17.16
N LEU A 63 -13.11 2.31 -16.08
CA LEU A 63 -11.79 1.77 -15.80
C LEU A 63 -11.85 0.24 -15.66
N THR A 64 -12.81 -0.30 -14.90
CA THR A 64 -13.03 -1.75 -14.79
C THR A 64 -13.34 -2.41 -16.14
N ILE A 65 -14.18 -1.79 -16.98
CA ILE A 65 -14.51 -2.29 -18.32
C ILE A 65 -13.28 -2.27 -19.22
N CYS A 66 -12.57 -1.14 -19.35
CA CYS A 66 -11.37 -1.02 -20.19
C CYS A 66 -10.26 -2.00 -19.79
N VAL A 67 -10.11 -2.25 -18.48
CA VAL A 67 -9.20 -3.24 -17.91
C VAL A 67 -9.63 -4.68 -18.25
N TYR A 68 -10.93 -4.98 -18.18
CA TYR A 68 -11.47 -6.33 -18.39
C TYR A 68 -11.65 -6.71 -19.87
N THR A 69 -11.94 -5.75 -20.75
CA THR A 69 -12.20 -5.99 -22.18
C THR A 69 -10.96 -5.84 -23.06
N SER A 70 -9.81 -5.47 -22.48
CA SER A 70 -8.55 -5.18 -23.20
C SER A 70 -8.70 -4.15 -24.34
N VAL A 71 -9.74 -3.30 -24.29
CA VAL A 71 -10.10 -2.35 -25.36
C VAL A 71 -9.07 -1.22 -25.53
N CYS A 72 -8.32 -0.90 -24.48
CA CYS A 72 -7.03 -0.22 -24.63
C CYS A 72 -5.92 -1.27 -24.60
N THR A 73 -5.20 -1.46 -25.70
CA THR A 73 -3.95 -2.22 -25.70
C THR A 73 -2.94 -1.50 -24.80
N PRO A 74 -2.55 -2.08 -23.65
CA PRO A 74 -1.84 -1.34 -22.60
C PRO A 74 -0.36 -1.14 -22.91
N GLU A 75 0.13 -1.52 -24.10
CA GLU A 75 1.55 -1.55 -24.44
C GLU A 75 2.24 -0.18 -24.29
N LEU A 76 1.59 0.94 -24.62
CA LEU A 76 2.20 2.25 -24.38
C LEU A 76 2.41 2.54 -22.88
N PHE A 77 1.41 2.21 -22.05
CA PHE A 77 1.48 2.40 -20.60
C PHE A 77 2.50 1.44 -19.95
N LYS A 78 2.52 0.20 -20.41
CA LYS A 78 3.48 -0.84 -20.01
C LYS A 78 4.91 -0.43 -20.38
N VAL A 79 5.17 0.03 -21.61
CA VAL A 79 6.49 0.53 -22.05
C VAL A 79 6.91 1.76 -21.24
N MET A 80 6.00 2.71 -20.99
CA MET A 80 6.30 3.87 -20.12
C MET A 80 6.65 3.45 -18.69
N LEU A 81 5.85 2.57 -18.07
CA LEU A 81 6.14 2.09 -16.71
C LEU A 81 7.39 1.22 -16.64
N GLN A 82 7.67 0.41 -17.66
CA GLN A 82 8.93 -0.33 -17.78
C GLN A 82 10.13 0.62 -17.85
N ALA A 83 10.06 1.69 -18.64
CA ALA A 83 11.11 2.69 -18.68
C ALA A 83 11.33 3.37 -17.32
N VAL A 84 10.24 3.74 -16.61
CA VAL A 84 10.33 4.33 -15.27
C VAL A 84 10.84 3.33 -14.23
N SER A 85 10.44 2.06 -14.28
CA SER A 85 10.93 1.03 -13.35
C SER A 85 12.41 0.72 -13.57
N SER A 86 12.87 0.66 -14.82
CA SER A 86 14.30 0.47 -15.12
C SER A 86 15.13 1.63 -14.58
N VAL A 87 14.71 2.89 -14.80
CA VAL A 87 15.39 4.07 -14.21
C VAL A 87 15.37 4.02 -12.68
N PHE A 88 14.29 3.54 -12.06
CA PHE A 88 14.22 3.37 -10.61
C PHE A 88 15.20 2.31 -10.10
N VAL A 89 15.34 1.19 -10.80
CA VAL A 89 16.32 0.13 -10.49
C VAL A 89 17.76 0.61 -10.75
N ASP A 90 18.02 1.37 -11.80
CA ASP A 90 19.32 2.01 -12.04
C ASP A 90 19.71 2.96 -10.89
N LEU A 91 18.75 3.71 -10.34
CA LEU A 91 18.96 4.56 -9.17
C LEU A 91 19.25 3.74 -7.89
N ILE A 92 18.62 2.57 -7.70
CA ILE A 92 18.99 1.63 -6.62
C ILE A 92 20.45 1.16 -6.81
N ASN A 93 20.84 0.79 -8.03
CA ASN A 93 22.20 0.35 -8.32
C ASN A 93 23.25 1.48 -8.19
N VAL A 94 22.87 2.73 -8.43
CA VAL A 94 23.71 3.92 -8.11
C VAL A 94 23.83 4.13 -6.61
N SER A 95 22.74 3.99 -5.84
CA SER A 95 22.78 3.99 -4.36
C SER A 95 23.70 2.91 -3.81
N HIS A 96 23.72 1.73 -4.44
CA HIS A 96 24.61 0.65 -4.03
C HIS A 96 26.09 1.02 -4.12
N LYS A 97 26.53 1.81 -5.11
CA LYS A 97 27.92 2.31 -5.18
C LYS A 97 28.33 3.17 -3.98
N GLY A 98 27.40 3.97 -3.44
CA GLY A 98 27.61 4.71 -2.20
C GLY A 98 27.69 3.80 -0.97
N THR A 99 26.95 2.69 -1.00
CA THR A 99 26.98 1.63 0.01
C THR A 99 28.30 0.85 -0.01
N GLU A 100 28.75 0.44 -1.19
CA GLU A 100 30.06 -0.19 -1.43
C GLU A 100 31.21 0.71 -0.98
N PHE A 101 31.13 2.02 -1.25
CA PHE A 101 32.14 2.98 -0.77
C PHE A 101 32.22 3.02 0.77
N LEU A 102 31.08 3.01 1.46
CA LEU A 102 31.02 3.16 2.92
C LEU A 102 31.30 1.85 3.68
N PHE A 103 30.82 0.72 3.16
CA PHE A 103 30.86 -0.59 3.84
C PHE A 103 31.80 -1.61 3.17
N GLY A 104 32.36 -1.30 1.99
CA GLY A 104 33.34 -2.11 1.29
C GLY A 104 32.86 -3.54 1.05
N ASN A 105 33.70 -4.50 1.46
CA ASN A 105 33.43 -5.93 1.37
C ASN A 105 32.23 -6.42 2.22
N LEU A 106 31.46 -5.54 2.90
CA LEU A 106 30.18 -5.87 3.54
C LEU A 106 28.94 -5.44 2.70
N ALA A 107 29.14 -4.84 1.53
CA ALA A 107 28.07 -4.47 0.59
C ALA A 107 27.86 -5.52 -0.53
N ASP A 108 28.89 -6.26 -0.93
CA ASP A 108 28.86 -7.30 -1.98
C ASP A 108 28.20 -8.64 -1.56
N ALA A 109 26.91 -8.81 -1.87
CA ALA A 109 26.13 -10.02 -1.58
C ALA A 109 26.65 -11.33 -2.20
N SER A 110 27.68 -11.31 -3.06
CA SER A 110 28.29 -12.51 -3.64
C SER A 110 29.34 -13.17 -2.74
N LYS A 111 29.73 -12.51 -1.64
CA LYS A 111 30.72 -13.02 -0.69
C LYS A 111 30.11 -14.06 0.27
N GLY A 112 30.96 -14.69 1.08
CA GLY A 112 30.56 -15.77 2.01
C GLY A 112 29.67 -15.35 3.18
N TRP A 113 29.35 -14.06 3.30
CA TRP A 113 28.33 -13.53 4.20
C TRP A 113 27.09 -13.23 3.34
N ALA A 114 25.92 -13.74 3.75
CA ALA A 114 24.68 -13.63 2.97
C ALA A 114 24.15 -12.19 2.91
N TYR A 115 23.16 -11.91 2.03
CA TYR A 115 22.53 -10.59 1.86
C TYR A 115 22.22 -9.87 3.19
N VAL A 116 23.04 -8.89 3.59
CA VAL A 116 22.89 -8.15 4.85
C VAL A 116 21.92 -7.00 4.65
N PHE A 117 20.67 -7.22 5.07
CA PHE A 117 19.59 -6.25 5.06
C PHE A 117 20.01 -4.84 5.52
N ALA A 118 20.66 -4.75 6.69
CA ALA A 118 21.01 -3.46 7.28
C ALA A 118 22.01 -2.64 6.45
N ILE A 119 22.77 -3.29 5.57
CA ILE A 119 23.79 -2.66 4.72
C ILE A 119 23.24 -2.47 3.30
N GLN A 120 22.51 -3.44 2.75
CA GLN A 120 22.09 -3.42 1.34
C GLN A 120 20.72 -2.75 1.11
N VAL A 121 19.88 -2.64 2.15
CA VAL A 121 18.51 -2.14 2.05
C VAL A 121 18.37 -0.75 2.70
N LEU A 122 18.85 -0.57 3.93
CA LEU A 122 18.66 0.67 4.68
C LEU A 122 19.31 1.91 4.04
N PRO A 123 20.52 1.87 3.45
CA PRO A 123 21.10 3.02 2.76
C PRO A 123 20.31 3.52 1.56
N ASN A 124 19.54 2.65 0.88
CA ASN A 124 18.66 3.07 -0.21
C ASN A 124 17.57 4.03 0.29
N ILE A 125 17.07 3.84 1.52
CA ILE A 125 16.11 4.76 2.15
C ILE A 125 16.73 6.15 2.32
N ILE A 126 18.00 6.22 2.72
CA ILE A 126 18.75 7.48 2.90
C ILE A 126 18.95 8.17 1.54
N PHE A 127 19.43 7.44 0.53
CA PHE A 127 19.65 7.96 -0.81
C PHE A 127 18.36 8.50 -1.45
N PHE A 128 17.28 7.71 -1.42
CA PHE A 128 16.02 8.13 -2.04
C PHE A 128 15.31 9.26 -1.26
N ALA A 129 15.49 9.35 0.07
CA ALA A 129 15.02 10.51 0.83
C ALA A 129 15.76 11.80 0.43
N ALA A 130 17.09 11.74 0.30
CA ALA A 130 17.91 12.84 -0.19
C ALA A 130 17.54 13.24 -1.64
N LEU A 131 17.35 12.27 -2.52
CA LEU A 131 16.90 12.48 -3.90
C LEU A 131 15.51 13.13 -3.96
N SER A 132 14.55 12.65 -3.17
CA SER A 132 13.20 13.23 -3.09
C SER A 132 13.23 14.67 -2.58
N ALA A 133 14.06 14.99 -1.58
CA ALA A 133 14.25 16.36 -1.09
C ALA A 133 14.86 17.28 -2.16
N ILE A 134 15.84 16.81 -2.95
CA ILE A 134 16.38 17.54 -4.11
C ILE A 134 15.29 17.79 -5.16
N LEU A 135 14.54 16.76 -5.56
CA LEU A 135 13.47 16.89 -6.57
C LEU A 135 12.35 17.82 -6.13
N PHE A 136 12.08 17.90 -4.82
CA PHE A 136 11.18 18.84 -4.19
C PHE A 136 11.76 20.27 -4.19
N TYR A 137 13.02 20.46 -3.77
CA TYR A 137 13.68 21.78 -3.80
C TYR A 137 13.72 22.38 -5.22
N LEU A 138 14.00 21.54 -6.24
CA LEU A 138 14.05 21.93 -7.65
C LEU A 138 12.67 22.20 -8.29
N GLY A 139 11.56 21.96 -7.58
CA GLY A 139 10.22 22.14 -8.14
C GLY A 139 9.80 21.05 -9.15
N ILE A 140 10.56 19.97 -9.28
CA ILE A 140 10.30 18.89 -10.24
C ILE A 140 9.16 18.01 -9.71
N LEU A 141 9.25 17.59 -8.45
CA LEU A 141 8.24 16.72 -7.83
C LEU A 141 6.88 17.42 -7.77
N GLN A 142 6.85 18.72 -7.49
CA GLN A 142 5.64 19.55 -7.50
C GLN A 142 4.95 19.55 -8.86
N LYS A 143 5.70 19.64 -9.96
CA LYS A 143 5.14 19.59 -11.32
C LYS A 143 4.52 18.23 -11.63
N ILE A 144 5.21 17.14 -11.27
CA ILE A 144 4.70 15.77 -11.48
C ILE A 144 3.43 15.55 -10.64
N VAL A 145 3.47 15.88 -9.36
CA VAL A 145 2.31 15.79 -8.45
C VAL A 145 1.14 16.64 -8.96
N PHE A 146 1.38 17.85 -9.48
CA PHE A 146 0.33 18.70 -10.05
C PHE A 146 -0.36 18.05 -11.25
N VAL A 147 0.36 17.34 -12.13
CA VAL A 147 -0.23 16.61 -13.26
C VAL A 147 -1.16 15.50 -12.76
N PHE A 148 -0.72 14.66 -11.81
CA PHE A 148 -1.57 13.64 -11.21
C PHE A 148 -2.76 14.24 -10.45
N ALA A 149 -2.55 15.32 -9.70
CA ALA A 149 -3.62 16.02 -8.98
C ALA A 149 -4.65 16.63 -9.94
N TYR A 150 -4.23 17.19 -11.07
CA TYR A 150 -5.13 17.70 -12.12
C TYR A 150 -6.00 16.60 -12.73
N LEU A 151 -5.44 15.39 -12.93
CA LEU A 151 -6.19 14.22 -13.38
C LEU A 151 -7.18 13.74 -12.29
N LEU A 152 -6.73 13.60 -11.03
CA LEU A 152 -7.58 13.19 -9.91
C LEU A 152 -8.70 14.19 -9.59
N ASN A 153 -8.48 15.49 -9.81
CA ASN A 153 -9.50 16.53 -9.61
C ASN A 153 -10.71 16.36 -10.54
N LYS A 154 -10.54 15.67 -11.68
CA LYS A 154 -11.65 15.28 -12.57
C LYS A 154 -12.62 14.27 -11.92
N LEU A 155 -12.25 13.66 -10.79
CA LEU A 155 -13.13 12.83 -9.95
C LEU A 155 -14.04 13.67 -9.01
N PHE A 156 -14.09 15.00 -9.15
CA PHE A 156 -14.99 15.91 -8.40
C PHE A 156 -14.76 15.93 -6.87
N ILE A 157 -13.53 15.64 -6.45
CA ILE A 157 -13.01 15.89 -5.10
C ILE A 157 -12.41 17.30 -4.96
N SER A 158 -11.98 17.70 -3.75
CA SER A 158 -11.36 19.02 -3.55
C SER A 158 -9.96 19.10 -4.13
N GLY A 159 -9.48 20.33 -4.37
CA GLY A 159 -8.11 20.57 -4.84
C GLY A 159 -7.06 20.01 -3.88
N ALA A 160 -7.25 20.22 -2.57
CA ALA A 160 -6.36 19.71 -1.53
C ALA A 160 -6.38 18.16 -1.44
N GLU A 161 -7.55 17.52 -1.55
CA GLU A 161 -7.62 16.05 -1.64
C GLU A 161 -6.86 15.51 -2.87
N SER A 162 -7.03 16.17 -4.01
CA SER A 162 -6.36 15.78 -5.26
C SER A 162 -4.85 15.89 -5.14
N MET A 163 -4.36 17.02 -4.60
CA MET A 163 -2.94 17.31 -4.39
C MET A 163 -2.29 16.34 -3.39
N SER A 164 -2.92 16.08 -2.24
CA SER A 164 -2.36 15.17 -1.23
C SER A 164 -2.38 13.72 -1.70
N THR A 165 -3.45 13.28 -2.36
CA THR A 165 -3.52 11.90 -2.88
C THR A 165 -2.52 11.68 -4.01
N ALA A 166 -2.33 12.66 -4.90
CA ALA A 166 -1.28 12.63 -5.92
C ALA A 166 0.13 12.67 -5.32
N ALA A 167 0.35 13.41 -4.24
CA ALA A 167 1.64 13.47 -3.55
C ALA A 167 2.01 12.11 -2.92
N ASN A 168 1.04 11.38 -2.36
CA ASN A 168 1.25 10.05 -1.77
C ASN A 168 1.74 8.97 -2.79
N ILE A 169 1.66 9.22 -4.10
CA ILE A 169 2.25 8.34 -5.15
C ILE A 169 3.79 8.27 -5.02
N PHE A 170 4.40 9.32 -4.45
CA PHE A 170 5.86 9.47 -4.38
C PHE A 170 6.37 9.71 -2.95
N LEU A 171 5.58 10.42 -2.13
CA LEU A 171 5.90 10.86 -0.78
C LEU A 171 5.17 10.02 0.27
N GLY A 172 5.73 9.95 1.49
CA GLY A 172 5.12 9.24 2.60
C GLY A 172 3.90 9.94 3.20
N GLN A 173 3.15 9.19 4.01
CA GLN A 173 1.91 9.63 4.68
C GLN A 173 2.05 10.87 5.59
N THR A 174 3.28 11.24 5.99
CA THR A 174 3.60 12.45 6.76
C THR A 174 4.12 13.61 5.90
N GLU A 175 4.62 13.30 4.70
CA GLU A 175 5.25 14.25 3.78
C GLU A 175 4.22 14.79 2.76
N ALA A 176 3.36 13.92 2.21
CA ALA A 176 2.32 14.31 1.27
C ALA A 176 1.35 15.40 1.81
N PRO A 177 1.00 15.46 3.12
CA PRO A 177 0.23 16.56 3.69
C PRO A 177 0.94 17.94 3.69
N LEU A 178 2.29 17.98 3.62
CA LEU A 178 3.04 19.24 3.56
C LEU A 178 2.68 20.06 2.31
N MET A 179 2.45 19.37 1.18
CA MET A 179 2.06 19.97 -0.11
C MET A 179 0.76 20.76 -0.06
N ILE A 180 -0.10 20.48 0.92
CA ILE A 180 -1.40 21.10 1.13
C ILE A 180 -1.53 21.79 2.50
N ARG A 181 -0.41 22.02 3.19
CA ARG A 181 -0.38 22.61 4.55
C ARG A 181 -1.30 23.83 4.74
N PRO A 182 -1.38 24.82 3.82
CA PRO A 182 -2.27 25.98 3.98
C PRO A 182 -3.77 25.65 4.02
N TYR A 183 -4.17 24.45 3.61
CA TYR A 183 -5.57 24.00 3.55
C TYR A 183 -5.97 23.14 4.74
N LEU A 184 -5.03 22.41 5.35
CA LEU A 184 -5.30 21.37 6.37
C LEU A 184 -6.22 21.83 7.51
N ASP A 185 -5.96 23.00 8.10
CA ASP A 185 -6.78 23.52 9.23
C ASP A 185 -8.25 23.72 8.85
N LYS A 186 -8.57 24.02 7.58
CA LYS A 186 -9.92 24.30 7.11
C LYS A 186 -10.63 23.09 6.48
N MET A 187 -9.94 21.96 6.35
CA MET A 187 -10.50 20.78 5.68
C MET A 187 -11.60 20.12 6.50
N THR A 188 -12.64 19.68 5.79
CA THR A 188 -13.75 18.93 6.35
C THR A 188 -13.35 17.51 6.74
N ARG A 189 -14.15 16.84 7.58
CA ARG A 189 -13.86 15.47 8.03
C ARG A 189 -13.79 14.43 6.90
N SER A 190 -14.51 14.63 5.80
CA SER A 190 -14.40 13.76 4.61
C SER A 190 -13.03 13.92 3.93
N GLU A 191 -12.54 15.15 3.84
CA GLU A 191 -11.24 15.47 3.23
C GLU A 191 -10.07 15.02 4.10
N ILE A 192 -10.16 15.21 5.43
CA ILE A 192 -9.19 14.66 6.37
C ILE A 192 -9.13 13.13 6.27
N LEU A 193 -10.29 12.43 6.21
CA LEU A 193 -10.28 10.99 5.99
C LEU A 193 -9.62 10.62 4.65
N CYS A 194 -9.84 11.39 3.58
CA CYS A 194 -9.22 11.12 2.29
C CYS A 194 -7.68 11.26 2.32
N ILE A 195 -7.14 12.28 2.98
CA ILE A 195 -5.69 12.40 3.22
C ILE A 195 -5.17 11.17 3.97
N MET A 196 -5.83 10.80 5.07
CA MET A 196 -5.39 9.68 5.91
C MET A 196 -5.42 8.35 5.17
N VAL A 197 -6.51 8.07 4.43
CA VAL A 197 -6.66 6.88 3.58
C VAL A 197 -5.63 6.88 2.45
N GLY A 198 -5.39 8.03 1.80
CA GLY A 198 -4.37 8.18 0.74
C GLY A 198 -2.96 7.85 1.24
N GLY A 199 -2.62 8.30 2.45
CA GLY A 199 -1.35 7.97 3.10
C GLY A 199 -1.22 6.48 3.47
N MET A 200 -2.30 5.82 3.88
CA MET A 200 -2.26 4.38 4.25
C MET A 200 -2.36 3.45 3.03
N ALA A 201 -2.98 3.88 1.94
CA ALA A 201 -3.11 3.11 0.70
C ALA A 201 -1.81 3.01 -0.11
N ASN A 202 -0.83 3.87 0.19
CA ASN A 202 0.36 4.08 -0.62
C ASN A 202 1.66 3.98 0.19
N THR A 203 2.77 4.00 -0.54
CA THR A 203 4.13 3.74 -0.06
C THR A 203 5.05 4.86 -0.54
N ALA A 204 5.92 5.38 0.31
CA ALA A 204 6.93 6.37 -0.08
C ALA A 204 7.97 5.76 -1.04
N GLY A 205 8.43 6.51 -2.04
CA GLY A 205 9.47 6.05 -2.97
C GLY A 205 10.77 5.61 -2.27
N SER A 206 11.09 6.24 -1.13
CA SER A 206 12.25 5.90 -0.30
C SER A 206 12.23 4.49 0.28
N VAL A 207 11.06 3.97 0.63
CA VAL A 207 10.92 2.60 1.16
C VAL A 207 10.48 1.60 0.08
N LEU A 208 9.92 2.06 -1.05
CA LEU A 208 9.67 1.22 -2.22
C LEU A 208 10.98 0.60 -2.75
N ALA A 209 12.06 1.38 -2.78
CA ALA A 209 13.41 0.90 -3.10
C ALA A 209 13.87 -0.23 -2.14
N ALA A 210 13.50 -0.16 -0.86
CA ALA A 210 13.81 -1.20 0.11
C ALA A 210 13.06 -2.51 -0.21
N TYR A 211 11.76 -2.44 -0.53
CA TYR A 211 10.95 -3.62 -0.88
C TYR A 211 11.39 -4.28 -2.20
N VAL A 212 11.77 -3.47 -3.19
CA VAL A 212 12.37 -3.97 -4.45
C VAL A 212 13.68 -4.71 -4.16
N GLY A 213 14.51 -4.19 -3.26
CA GLY A 213 15.72 -4.89 -2.78
C GLY A 213 15.42 -6.21 -2.07
N MET A 214 14.44 -6.23 -1.16
CA MET A 214 14.04 -7.45 -0.42
C MET A 214 13.52 -8.57 -1.35
N LEU A 215 12.67 -8.24 -2.33
CA LEU A 215 12.03 -9.24 -3.19
C LEU A 215 12.84 -9.57 -4.45
N GLY A 216 13.61 -8.61 -4.97
CA GLY A 216 14.48 -8.77 -6.14
C GLY A 216 15.86 -9.33 -5.80
N GLY A 217 16.37 -9.10 -4.59
CA GLY A 217 17.72 -9.48 -4.20
C GLY A 217 18.76 -8.83 -5.13
N THR A 218 19.64 -9.65 -5.71
CA THR A 218 20.64 -9.25 -6.72
C THR A 218 20.18 -9.47 -8.17
N ASP A 219 18.99 -10.03 -8.41
CA ASP A 219 18.47 -10.29 -9.75
C ASP A 219 17.78 -9.03 -10.30
N VAL A 220 18.44 -8.38 -11.26
CA VAL A 220 17.95 -7.15 -11.92
C VAL A 220 16.61 -7.38 -12.66
N GLY A 221 16.34 -8.58 -13.17
CA GLY A 221 15.06 -8.93 -13.78
C GLY A 221 13.93 -8.99 -12.75
N GLN A 222 14.20 -9.60 -11.59
CA GLN A 222 13.26 -9.61 -10.46
C GLN A 222 13.07 -8.21 -9.87
N GLN A 223 14.14 -7.43 -9.69
CA GLN A 223 14.06 -6.04 -9.25
C GLN A 223 13.16 -5.21 -10.18
N ASN A 224 13.35 -5.32 -11.50
CA ASN A 224 12.50 -4.63 -12.49
C ASN A 224 11.04 -5.07 -12.41
N PHE A 225 10.77 -6.37 -12.25
CA PHE A 225 9.42 -6.90 -12.06
C PHE A 225 8.73 -6.30 -10.84
N PHE A 226 9.37 -6.36 -9.66
CA PHE A 226 8.79 -5.79 -8.45
C PHE A 226 8.70 -4.26 -8.50
N ALA A 227 9.70 -3.56 -9.04
CA ALA A 227 9.67 -2.10 -9.20
C ALA A 227 8.48 -1.67 -10.08
N LEU A 228 8.29 -2.31 -11.24
CA LEU A 228 7.15 -2.04 -12.13
C LEU A 228 5.82 -2.23 -11.41
N HIS A 229 5.66 -3.34 -10.70
CA HIS A 229 4.40 -3.68 -10.04
C HIS A 229 4.11 -2.81 -8.82
N MET A 230 5.12 -2.43 -8.05
CA MET A 230 4.95 -1.54 -6.90
C MET A 230 4.72 -0.09 -7.33
N LEU A 231 5.42 0.40 -8.38
CA LEU A 231 5.13 1.71 -8.98
C LEU A 231 3.71 1.76 -9.59
N SER A 232 3.29 0.67 -10.25
CA SER A 232 1.90 0.51 -10.73
C SER A 232 0.90 0.60 -9.57
N GLN A 233 1.17 -0.10 -8.46
CA GLN A 233 0.33 -0.05 -7.26
C GLN A 233 0.25 1.38 -6.71
N SER A 234 1.38 2.09 -6.61
CA SER A 234 1.42 3.46 -6.10
C SER A 234 0.60 4.44 -6.94
N ILE A 235 0.52 4.24 -8.26
CA ILE A 235 -0.35 5.03 -9.14
C ILE A 235 -1.83 4.62 -8.99
N MET A 236 -2.10 3.31 -8.94
CA MET A 236 -3.47 2.76 -8.83
C MET A 236 -4.13 3.02 -7.47
N SER A 237 -3.34 3.11 -6.40
CA SER A 237 -3.85 3.28 -5.03
C SER A 237 -4.39 4.69 -4.79
N ALA A 238 -3.93 5.70 -5.53
CA ALA A 238 -4.46 7.06 -5.44
C ALA A 238 -5.97 7.16 -5.75
N PRO A 239 -6.48 6.76 -6.93
CA PRO A 239 -7.93 6.72 -7.17
C PRO A 239 -8.66 5.71 -6.28
N ALA A 240 -8.04 4.57 -5.93
CA ALA A 240 -8.66 3.59 -5.02
C ALA A 240 -8.87 4.16 -3.61
N ALA A 241 -7.91 4.94 -3.10
CA ALA A 241 -7.99 5.64 -1.81
C ALA A 241 -9.11 6.67 -1.78
N ILE A 242 -9.28 7.45 -2.87
CA ILE A 242 -10.39 8.40 -3.04
C ILE A 242 -11.74 7.67 -3.01
N VAL A 243 -11.87 6.58 -3.78
CA VAL A 243 -13.11 5.78 -3.78
C VAL A 243 -13.40 5.22 -2.39
N CYS A 244 -12.42 4.60 -1.74
CA CYS A 244 -12.58 4.01 -0.40
C CYS A 244 -12.93 5.06 0.67
N SER A 245 -12.25 6.21 0.68
CA SER A 245 -12.48 7.27 1.66
C SER A 245 -13.87 7.88 1.52
N LYS A 246 -14.31 8.18 0.29
CA LYS A 246 -15.65 8.74 0.02
C LYS A 246 -16.77 7.75 0.29
N LEU A 247 -16.56 6.45 0.11
CA LEU A 247 -17.54 5.43 0.49
C LEU A 247 -17.63 5.22 2.01
N LEU A 248 -16.52 5.34 2.73
CA LEU A 248 -16.48 5.23 4.20
C LEU A 248 -17.02 6.47 4.91
N PHE A 249 -16.77 7.66 4.36
CA PHE A 249 -17.26 8.93 4.88
C PHE A 249 -17.53 9.92 3.73
N PRO A 250 -18.74 9.87 3.14
CA PRO A 250 -19.13 10.74 2.04
C PRO A 250 -19.01 12.21 2.43
N GLN A 251 -18.71 13.06 1.44
CA GLN A 251 -18.80 14.49 1.64
C GLN A 251 -20.27 14.91 1.66
N THR A 252 -20.63 15.81 2.57
CA THR A 252 -22.02 16.28 2.78
C THR A 252 -22.14 17.80 2.75
N GLN A 253 -21.02 18.51 2.58
CA GLN A 253 -20.93 19.98 2.59
C GLN A 253 -20.29 20.46 1.29
N GLY A 254 -20.91 20.12 0.15
CA GLY A 254 -20.40 20.44 -1.19
C GLY A 254 -20.02 21.91 -1.43
N ALA A 255 -20.65 22.85 -0.74
CA ALA A 255 -20.37 24.29 -0.84
C ALA A 255 -19.01 24.72 -0.25
N LEU A 256 -18.37 23.90 0.59
CA LEU A 256 -17.05 24.19 1.18
C LEU A 256 -15.87 23.67 0.32
N ILE A 257 -16.17 22.99 -0.79
CA ILE A 257 -15.16 22.37 -1.65
C ILE A 257 -14.55 23.41 -2.60
N SER A 258 -13.36 23.92 -2.29
CA SER A 258 -12.54 24.55 -3.33
C SER A 258 -11.97 23.47 -4.27
N LYS A 259 -12.08 23.71 -5.58
CA LYS A 259 -11.40 22.94 -6.62
C LYS A 259 -10.02 23.49 -6.97
N ASP A 260 -9.59 24.58 -6.35
CA ASP A 260 -8.34 25.26 -6.69
C ASP A 260 -7.16 24.35 -6.39
N LEU A 261 -6.41 24.04 -7.46
CA LEU A 261 -5.15 23.32 -7.36
C LEU A 261 -4.04 24.36 -7.18
N SER A 262 -3.66 24.60 -5.92
CA SER A 262 -2.41 25.28 -5.61
C SER A 262 -1.46 24.30 -4.93
N VAL A 263 -0.18 24.37 -5.30
CA VAL A 263 0.89 23.67 -4.60
C VAL A 263 1.48 24.65 -3.59
N SER A 264 1.77 24.21 -2.36
CA SER A 264 2.57 25.05 -1.46
C SER A 264 3.90 25.42 -2.13
N LYS A 265 4.30 26.68 -1.98
CA LYS A 265 5.62 27.17 -2.42
C LYS A 265 6.70 26.99 -1.35
N ASP A 266 6.35 26.41 -0.20
CA ASP A 266 7.31 25.99 0.81
C ASP A 266 8.38 25.10 0.15
N LYS A 267 9.65 25.39 0.40
CA LYS A 267 10.79 24.60 -0.08
C LYS A 267 11.32 23.72 1.04
N LEU A 268 11.84 22.55 0.68
CA LEU A 268 12.73 21.78 1.54
C LEU A 268 14.14 22.34 1.37
N GLY A 269 14.59 23.10 2.36
CA GLY A 269 15.91 23.75 2.39
C GLY A 269 16.02 25.07 1.64
N ASP A 270 16.97 25.90 2.06
CA ASP A 270 17.24 27.24 1.52
C ASP A 270 17.99 27.19 0.19
N ASN A 271 18.83 26.15 -0.01
CA ASN A 271 19.63 25.94 -1.20
C ASN A 271 19.79 24.44 -1.52
N PHE A 272 20.42 24.11 -2.65
CA PHE A 272 20.60 22.72 -3.10
C PHE A 272 21.37 21.84 -2.09
N LEU A 273 22.43 22.37 -1.46
CA LEU A 273 23.24 21.65 -0.49
C LEU A 273 22.52 21.48 0.86
N ASP A 274 21.64 22.41 1.20
CA ASP A 274 20.77 22.31 2.38
C ASP A 274 19.66 21.26 2.15
N ALA A 275 19.00 21.29 0.98
CA ALA A 275 17.97 20.32 0.61
C ALA A 275 18.46 18.86 0.64
N ILE A 276 19.65 18.58 0.07
CA ILE A 276 20.26 17.24 0.15
C ILE A 276 20.65 16.87 1.59
N SER A 277 21.14 17.81 2.40
CA SER A 277 21.55 17.57 3.78
C SER A 277 20.37 17.25 4.70
N LEU A 278 19.27 18.00 4.57
CA LEU A 278 18.00 17.76 5.27
C LEU A 278 17.42 16.40 4.86
N GLY A 279 17.29 16.13 3.55
CA GLY A 279 16.77 14.85 3.05
C GLY A 279 17.62 13.64 3.46
N THR A 280 18.94 13.79 3.50
CA THR A 280 19.87 12.76 4.00
C THR A 280 19.65 12.52 5.50
N THR A 281 19.49 13.58 6.29
CA THR A 281 19.29 13.51 7.75
C THR A 281 17.95 12.87 8.10
N ASP A 282 16.88 13.22 7.40
CA ASP A 282 15.56 12.62 7.60
C ASP A 282 15.49 11.19 7.05
N GLY A 283 16.16 10.90 5.94
CA GLY A 283 16.40 9.55 5.44
C GLY A 283 17.15 8.66 6.43
N LEU A 284 18.18 9.18 7.10
CA LEU A 284 18.92 8.48 8.15
C LEU A 284 18.04 8.17 9.37
N LYS A 285 17.24 9.14 9.83
CA LYS A 285 16.25 8.90 10.92
C LYS A 285 15.25 7.82 10.51
N LEU A 286 14.73 7.87 9.28
CA LEU A 286 13.79 6.88 8.75
C LEU A 286 14.43 5.48 8.69
N ALA A 287 15.64 5.38 8.13
CA ALA A 287 16.39 4.13 8.03
C ALA A 287 16.70 3.52 9.42
N ALA A 288 17.15 4.34 10.38
CA ALA A 288 17.40 3.92 11.75
C ALA A 288 16.12 3.47 12.47
N ASN A 289 15.03 4.20 12.31
CA ASN A 289 13.71 3.82 12.86
C ASN A 289 13.22 2.50 12.27
N VAL A 290 13.34 2.30 10.95
CA VAL A 290 12.99 1.03 10.28
C VAL A 290 13.84 -0.12 10.83
N GLY A 291 15.16 0.04 10.92
CA GLY A 291 16.05 -0.98 11.48
C GLY A 291 15.70 -1.35 12.93
N ALA A 292 15.47 -0.35 13.78
CA ALA A 292 15.08 -0.58 15.18
C ALA A 292 13.70 -1.25 15.30
N MET A 293 12.70 -0.81 14.53
CA MET A 293 11.37 -1.41 14.50
C MET A 293 11.43 -2.88 14.04
N LEU A 294 12.23 -3.21 13.03
CA LEU A 294 12.37 -4.58 12.54
C LEU A 294 12.97 -5.53 13.59
N ILE A 295 14.00 -5.09 14.32
CA ILE A 295 14.58 -5.86 15.43
C ILE A 295 13.51 -6.13 16.51
N VAL A 296 12.82 -5.09 16.96
CA VAL A 296 11.83 -5.19 18.05
C VAL A 296 10.63 -6.02 17.62
N PHE A 297 10.02 -5.74 16.46
CA PHE A 297 8.82 -6.46 16.02
C PHE A 297 9.10 -7.92 15.65
N THR A 298 10.26 -8.23 15.06
CA THR A 298 10.67 -9.62 14.84
C THR A 298 10.82 -10.34 16.18
N ALA A 299 11.54 -9.78 17.15
CA ALA A 299 11.67 -10.38 18.47
C ALA A 299 10.32 -10.56 19.18
N MET A 300 9.42 -9.57 19.10
CA MET A 300 8.07 -9.66 19.67
C MET A 300 7.20 -10.71 18.98
N MET A 301 7.34 -10.94 17.67
CA MET A 301 6.70 -12.06 16.97
C MET A 301 7.19 -13.41 17.50
N TRP A 302 8.51 -13.58 17.69
CA TRP A 302 9.07 -14.79 18.30
C TRP A 302 8.57 -15.03 19.73
N VAL A 303 8.46 -13.98 20.55
CA VAL A 303 7.88 -14.07 21.90
C VAL A 303 6.40 -14.47 21.84
N ALA A 304 5.59 -13.82 20.98
CA ALA A 304 4.17 -14.15 20.81
C ALA A 304 3.96 -15.60 20.33
N ASN A 305 4.73 -16.03 19.32
CA ASN A 305 4.72 -17.39 18.81
C ASN A 305 5.16 -18.41 19.87
N GLY A 306 6.20 -18.12 20.65
CA GLY A 306 6.67 -19.00 21.73
C GLY A 306 5.65 -19.17 22.84
N LEU A 307 5.01 -18.08 23.28
CA LEU A 307 3.93 -18.12 24.28
C LEU A 307 2.70 -18.88 23.76
N MET A 308 2.31 -18.66 22.50
CA MET A 308 1.22 -19.41 21.88
C MET A 308 1.56 -20.90 21.70
N GLY A 309 2.79 -21.23 21.34
CA GLY A 309 3.25 -22.62 21.20
C GLY A 309 3.27 -23.36 22.54
N TRP A 310 3.55 -22.65 23.64
CA TRP A 310 3.42 -23.15 25.01
C TRP A 310 1.96 -23.38 25.43
N ILE A 311 1.04 -22.45 25.10
CA ILE A 311 -0.41 -22.69 25.30
C ILE A 311 -0.87 -23.90 24.47
N GLY A 312 -0.39 -24.02 23.23
CA GLY A 312 -0.70 -25.12 22.33
C GLY A 312 -0.13 -26.48 22.77
N SER A 313 0.92 -26.50 23.60
CA SER A 313 1.42 -27.75 24.20
C SER A 313 0.61 -28.12 25.45
N MET A 314 0.28 -27.15 26.32
CA MET A 314 -0.61 -27.38 27.48
C MET A 314 -1.99 -27.92 27.09
N THR A 315 -2.51 -27.47 25.94
CA THR A 315 -3.82 -27.88 25.40
C THR A 315 -3.75 -29.09 24.45
N ASN A 316 -2.57 -29.68 24.24
CA ASN A 316 -2.30 -30.76 23.27
C ASN A 316 -2.69 -30.43 21.81
N LEU A 317 -2.87 -29.14 21.47
CA LEU A 317 -3.25 -28.69 20.13
C LEU A 317 -2.10 -28.77 19.10
N ASN A 318 -0.84 -28.64 19.54
CA ASN A 318 0.31 -28.57 18.61
C ASN A 318 0.40 -29.79 17.67
N GLY A 319 0.14 -31.00 18.17
CA GLY A 319 0.12 -32.22 17.34
C GLY A 319 -0.99 -32.19 16.29
N ALA A 320 -2.20 -31.79 16.69
CA ALA A 320 -3.34 -31.64 15.77
C ALA A 320 -3.10 -30.55 14.72
N ILE A 321 -2.47 -29.43 15.09
CA ILE A 321 -2.08 -28.34 14.17
C ILE A 321 -1.04 -28.83 13.16
N ALA A 322 -0.02 -29.56 13.60
CA ALA A 322 1.00 -30.14 12.72
C ALA A 322 0.38 -31.08 11.68
N THR A 323 -0.55 -31.96 12.09
CA THR A 323 -1.26 -32.84 11.14
C THR A 323 -2.20 -32.05 10.22
N ALA A 324 -3.02 -31.16 10.76
CA ALA A 324 -4.03 -30.41 10.00
C ALA A 324 -3.43 -29.43 8.98
N THR A 325 -2.24 -28.89 9.25
CA THR A 325 -1.53 -27.97 8.34
C THR A 325 -0.52 -28.68 7.43
N GLY A 326 -0.44 -30.01 7.46
CA GLY A 326 0.51 -30.79 6.65
C GLY A 326 1.97 -30.47 7.00
N GLY A 327 2.26 -30.19 8.27
CA GLY A 327 3.58 -29.78 8.76
C GLY A 327 3.94 -28.31 8.53
N ARG A 328 3.10 -27.49 7.89
CA ARG A 328 3.38 -26.06 7.65
C ARG A 328 3.52 -25.26 8.94
N TYR A 329 2.77 -25.63 9.99
CA TYR A 329 2.92 -25.07 11.34
C TYR A 329 3.03 -26.22 12.34
N THR A 330 4.11 -26.23 13.14
CA THR A 330 4.39 -27.29 14.13
C THR A 330 3.76 -27.02 15.50
N SER A 331 3.22 -25.82 15.71
CA SER A 331 2.63 -25.37 16.98
C SER A 331 1.62 -24.25 16.74
N LEU A 332 0.80 -23.97 17.76
CA LEU A 332 -0.06 -22.78 17.79
C LEU A 332 0.82 -21.52 17.78
N SER A 333 0.60 -20.62 16.83
CA SER A 333 1.39 -19.40 16.67
C SER A 333 0.52 -18.21 16.26
N LEU A 334 1.03 -16.99 16.43
CA LEU A 334 0.35 -15.78 15.97
C LEU A 334 0.27 -15.77 14.45
N ASP A 335 1.33 -16.25 13.78
CA ASP A 335 1.34 -16.48 12.32
C ASP A 335 0.21 -17.40 11.84
N LEU A 336 -0.03 -18.52 12.52
CA LEU A 336 -1.12 -19.44 12.22
C LEU A 336 -2.49 -18.77 12.39
N ILE A 337 -2.68 -18.04 13.49
CA ILE A 337 -3.95 -17.35 13.80
C ILE A 337 -4.23 -16.26 12.76
N LEU A 338 -3.24 -15.43 12.44
CA LEU A 338 -3.35 -14.41 11.38
C LEU A 338 -3.59 -15.06 10.02
N GLY A 339 -2.88 -16.16 9.74
CA GLY A 339 -3.10 -17.05 8.62
C GLY A 339 -4.57 -17.41 8.42
N TYR A 340 -5.20 -18.06 9.40
CA TYR A 340 -6.60 -18.46 9.29
C TYR A 340 -7.59 -17.28 9.36
N LEU A 341 -7.31 -16.23 10.14
CA LEU A 341 -8.16 -15.06 10.27
C LEU A 341 -8.28 -14.27 8.96
N PHE A 342 -7.16 -14.12 8.24
CA PHE A 342 -7.10 -13.42 6.96
C PHE A 342 -7.13 -14.34 5.74
N SER A 343 -7.12 -15.68 5.91
CA SER A 343 -7.36 -16.63 4.80
C SER A 343 -8.66 -16.35 4.04
N PRO A 344 -9.80 -16.02 4.69
CA PRO A 344 -10.98 -15.53 3.99
C PRO A 344 -10.69 -14.28 3.16
N VAL A 345 -9.88 -13.34 3.65
CA VAL A 345 -9.49 -12.09 2.96
C VAL A 345 -8.50 -12.34 1.80
N ALA A 346 -7.67 -13.37 1.89
CA ALA A 346 -6.76 -13.82 0.84
C ALA A 346 -7.48 -14.59 -0.27
N TRP A 347 -8.28 -15.60 0.12
CA TRP A 347 -9.24 -16.29 -0.78
C TRP A 347 -10.11 -15.29 -1.51
N LEU A 348 -10.49 -14.25 -0.75
CA LEU A 348 -10.96 -13.00 -1.27
C LEU A 348 -9.98 -12.45 -2.31
N ILE A 349 -8.95 -11.63 -2.06
CA ILE A 349 -8.24 -10.86 -3.14
C ILE A 349 -7.66 -11.59 -4.40
N GLY A 350 -7.88 -12.90 -4.57
CA GLY A 350 -7.78 -13.64 -5.84
C GLY A 350 -6.79 -14.81 -5.77
N VAL A 351 -6.34 -15.12 -4.54
CA VAL A 351 -5.22 -16.01 -4.21
C VAL A 351 -5.60 -17.48 -4.44
N ASP A 352 -4.64 -18.29 -4.87
CA ASP A 352 -4.84 -19.74 -5.00
C ASP A 352 -5.11 -20.41 -3.65
N LYS A 353 -5.99 -21.43 -3.64
CA LYS A 353 -6.30 -22.25 -2.46
C LYS A 353 -5.06 -22.78 -1.74
N VAL A 354 -3.98 -23.11 -2.46
CA VAL A 354 -2.74 -23.63 -1.85
C VAL A 354 -1.93 -22.57 -1.09
N ASP A 355 -2.15 -21.30 -1.43
CA ASP A 355 -1.42 -20.12 -0.93
C ASP A 355 -2.24 -19.28 0.05
N MET A 356 -3.57 -19.43 0.11
CA MET A 356 -4.48 -18.62 0.95
C MET A 356 -3.99 -18.44 2.40
N LEU A 357 -3.46 -19.50 3.01
CA LEU A 357 -2.98 -19.48 4.39
C LEU A 357 -1.70 -18.65 4.53
N SER A 358 -0.80 -18.75 3.56
CA SER A 358 0.45 -17.97 3.51
C SER A 358 0.15 -16.48 3.25
N ILE A 359 -0.71 -16.17 2.28
CA ILE A 359 -1.09 -14.77 2.00
C ILE A 359 -1.95 -14.19 3.12
N GLY A 360 -2.81 -14.99 3.75
CA GLY A 360 -3.55 -14.59 4.96
C GLY A 360 -2.60 -14.15 6.07
N GLN A 361 -1.56 -14.94 6.36
CA GLN A 361 -0.55 -14.59 7.36
C GLN A 361 0.10 -13.24 7.03
N LEU A 362 0.51 -13.03 5.77
CA LEU A 362 1.11 -11.78 5.30
C LEU A 362 0.18 -10.56 5.46
N LEU A 363 -1.11 -10.69 5.12
CA LEU A 363 -2.11 -9.63 5.30
C LEU A 363 -2.32 -9.29 6.79
N GLY A 364 -2.32 -10.30 7.66
CA GLY A 364 -2.41 -10.10 9.10
C GLY A 364 -1.15 -9.45 9.70
N VAL A 365 0.04 -9.94 9.33
CA VAL A 365 1.33 -9.36 9.74
C VAL A 365 1.42 -7.90 9.32
N LYS A 366 1.05 -7.56 8.07
CA LYS A 366 0.97 -6.16 7.62
C LYS A 366 0.05 -5.34 8.52
N THR A 367 -1.16 -5.82 8.77
CA THR A 367 -2.20 -5.06 9.46
C THR A 367 -1.83 -4.79 10.93
N ILE A 368 -1.31 -5.81 11.62
CA ILE A 368 -0.99 -5.76 13.05
C ILE A 368 0.37 -5.09 13.32
N ILE A 369 1.36 -5.36 12.49
CA ILE A 369 2.74 -4.88 12.66
C ILE A 369 3.02 -3.76 11.66
N ASN A 370 3.41 -4.12 10.44
CA ASN A 370 3.62 -3.23 9.30
C ASN A 370 3.93 -4.04 8.04
N GLU A 371 3.80 -3.38 6.90
CA GLU A 371 4.14 -3.90 5.59
C GLU A 371 5.63 -4.25 5.42
N PHE A 372 6.55 -3.56 6.12
CA PHE A 372 7.98 -3.91 6.17
C PHE A 372 8.21 -5.37 6.62
N GLN A 373 7.65 -5.75 7.76
CA GLN A 373 7.73 -7.12 8.28
C GLN A 373 7.06 -8.12 7.33
N ALA A 374 5.93 -7.75 6.75
CA ALA A 374 5.23 -8.59 5.78
C ALA A 374 6.06 -8.81 4.50
N TYR A 375 6.80 -7.82 4.01
CA TYR A 375 7.69 -7.99 2.85
C TYR A 375 8.90 -8.88 3.14
N ILE A 376 9.44 -8.86 4.36
CA ILE A 376 10.49 -9.79 4.78
C ILE A 376 9.96 -11.23 4.80
N VAL A 377 8.79 -11.46 5.42
CA VAL A 377 8.14 -12.79 5.44
C VAL A 377 7.77 -13.23 4.03
N LEU A 378 7.34 -12.32 3.14
CA LEU A 378 7.08 -12.63 1.73
C LEU A 378 8.36 -13.04 0.98
N GLY A 379 9.48 -12.34 1.22
CA GLY A 379 10.78 -12.69 0.65
C GLY A 379 11.27 -14.07 1.11
N ASP A 380 11.11 -14.39 2.40
CA ASP A 380 11.44 -15.70 2.96
C ASP A 380 10.54 -16.82 2.40
N MET A 381 9.22 -16.58 2.34
CA MET A 381 8.26 -17.50 1.72
C MET A 381 8.55 -17.73 0.22
N LYS A 382 9.01 -16.70 -0.50
CA LYS A 382 9.44 -16.80 -1.90
C LYS A 382 10.71 -17.66 -2.00
N ALA A 383 11.73 -17.40 -1.18
CA ALA A 383 12.98 -18.14 -1.19
C ALA A 383 12.78 -19.64 -0.89
N HIS A 384 11.86 -19.97 0.01
CA HIS A 384 11.51 -21.34 0.39
C HIS A 384 10.40 -21.97 -0.47
N ASN A 385 9.96 -21.33 -1.57
CA ASN A 385 8.88 -21.80 -2.46
C ASN A 385 7.56 -22.15 -1.73
N LEU A 386 7.23 -21.40 -0.68
CA LEU A 386 6.00 -21.56 0.13
C LEU A 386 4.77 -20.90 -0.51
N ILE A 387 4.96 -20.06 -1.53
CA ILE A 387 3.92 -19.52 -2.41
C ILE A 387 4.12 -20.18 -3.78
N ARG A 388 3.10 -20.91 -4.26
CA ARG A 388 3.21 -21.78 -5.44
C ARG A 388 2.65 -21.16 -6.72
N ASP A 389 1.60 -20.35 -6.63
CA ASP A 389 1.05 -19.66 -7.79
C ASP A 389 1.74 -18.28 -7.95
N PRO A 390 2.43 -18.01 -9.08
CA PRO A 390 2.98 -16.69 -9.39
C PRO A 390 1.94 -15.56 -9.33
N LYS A 391 0.66 -15.85 -9.59
CA LYS A 391 -0.45 -14.91 -9.40
C LYS A 391 -0.65 -14.56 -7.92
N SER A 392 -0.56 -15.54 -7.01
CA SER A 392 -0.65 -15.28 -5.56
C SER A 392 0.49 -14.37 -5.10
N LEU A 393 1.71 -14.58 -5.60
CA LEU A 393 2.86 -13.72 -5.33
C LEU A 393 2.61 -12.28 -5.81
N LEU A 394 2.09 -12.10 -7.03
CA LEU A 394 1.74 -10.78 -7.57
C LEU A 394 0.64 -10.08 -6.75
N ILE A 395 -0.44 -10.78 -6.43
CA ILE A 395 -1.54 -10.26 -5.59
C ILE A 395 -1.00 -9.80 -4.23
N ALA A 396 -0.13 -10.60 -3.61
CA ALA A 396 0.51 -10.26 -2.35
C ALA A 396 1.40 -9.01 -2.48
N THR A 397 2.21 -8.89 -3.55
CA THR A 397 3.03 -7.69 -3.81
C THR A 397 2.19 -6.42 -3.82
N TYR A 398 1.00 -6.42 -4.45
CA TYR A 398 0.11 -5.26 -4.49
C TYR A 398 -0.64 -5.03 -3.18
N ALA A 399 -1.17 -6.09 -2.55
CA ALA A 399 -1.94 -5.99 -1.32
C ALA A 399 -1.10 -5.56 -0.10
N LEU A 400 0.18 -5.95 -0.10
CA LEU A 400 1.15 -5.50 0.91
C LEU A 400 1.63 -4.06 0.67
N CYS A 401 1.59 -3.54 -0.55
CA CYS A 401 2.11 -2.20 -0.85
C CYS A 401 1.17 -1.12 -0.28
N GLY A 402 1.58 -0.50 0.82
CA GLY A 402 0.91 0.64 1.44
C GLY A 402 0.93 0.60 2.96
N PHE A 403 1.07 1.77 3.60
CA PHE A 403 1.26 1.93 5.05
C PHE A 403 0.04 1.59 5.94
N ALA A 404 -0.95 0.83 5.47
CA ALA A 404 -2.18 0.49 6.21
C ALA A 404 -1.93 -0.54 7.34
N ASN A 405 -1.49 -0.03 8.49
CA ASN A 405 -1.25 -0.76 9.74
C ASN A 405 -1.63 0.07 10.99
N PHE A 406 -1.69 -0.54 12.17
CA PHE A 406 -2.06 0.18 13.41
C PHE A 406 -1.06 1.27 13.83
N ALA A 407 0.25 1.08 13.60
CA ALA A 407 1.26 2.07 13.94
C ALA A 407 1.12 3.36 13.10
N SER A 408 0.72 3.23 11.83
CA SER A 408 0.46 4.35 10.92
C SER A 408 -0.64 5.29 11.38
N ILE A 409 -1.62 4.82 12.19
CA ILE A 409 -2.59 5.70 12.84
C ILE A 409 -1.84 6.70 13.75
N GLY A 410 -0.90 6.21 14.57
CA GLY A 410 -0.06 7.03 15.44
C GLY A 410 0.86 7.97 14.65
N ILE A 411 1.48 7.47 13.58
CA ILE A 411 2.37 8.26 12.70
C ILE A 411 1.61 9.43 12.06
N GLN A 412 0.41 9.19 11.51
CA GLN A 412 -0.41 10.25 10.91
C GLN A 412 -0.95 11.25 11.93
N ILE A 413 -1.39 10.78 13.10
CA ILE A 413 -1.78 11.68 14.20
C ILE A 413 -0.60 12.57 14.59
N GLY A 414 0.61 12.01 14.73
CA GLY A 414 1.83 12.75 15.03
C GLY A 414 2.16 13.79 13.97
N GLY A 415 2.41 13.36 12.73
CA GLY A 415 2.86 14.23 11.65
C GLY A 415 1.83 15.27 11.21
N ILE A 416 0.57 14.87 10.99
CA ILE A 416 -0.45 15.81 10.50
C ILE A 416 -0.85 16.80 11.61
N SER A 417 -0.86 16.41 12.89
CA SER A 417 -1.14 17.37 13.99
C SER A 417 -0.02 18.41 14.19
N GLN A 418 1.20 18.17 13.72
CA GLN A 418 2.26 19.20 13.73
C GLN A 418 2.01 20.27 12.64
N LEU A 419 1.40 19.87 11.51
CA LEU A 419 1.06 20.77 10.42
C LEU A 419 -0.26 21.53 10.67
N ALA A 420 -1.24 20.88 11.28
CA ALA A 420 -2.57 21.42 11.60
C ALA A 420 -3.06 20.93 12.99
N PRO A 421 -2.63 21.56 14.09
CA PRO A 421 -2.99 21.13 15.46
C PRO A 421 -4.50 21.09 15.72
N SER A 422 -5.26 21.95 15.04
CA SER A 422 -6.73 22.01 15.11
C SER A 422 -7.40 20.69 14.71
N GLN A 423 -6.77 19.95 13.79
CA GLN A 423 -7.33 18.72 13.20
C GLN A 423 -7.05 17.46 14.04
N ARG A 424 -6.24 17.55 15.12
CA ARG A 424 -5.85 16.41 15.97
C ARG A 424 -7.03 15.53 16.39
N ARG A 425 -8.15 16.15 16.78
CA ARG A 425 -9.38 15.43 17.17
C ARG A 425 -9.97 14.63 16.00
N ASN A 426 -10.03 15.21 14.81
CA ASN A 426 -10.53 14.53 13.62
C ASN A 426 -9.61 13.35 13.26
N LEU A 427 -8.29 13.54 13.31
CA LEU A 427 -7.31 12.47 13.07
C LEU A 427 -7.49 11.28 14.03
N THR A 428 -7.63 11.54 15.34
CA THR A 428 -7.84 10.47 16.34
C THR A 428 -9.16 9.74 16.15
N GLU A 429 -10.25 10.45 15.85
CA GLU A 429 -11.58 9.85 15.67
C GLU A 429 -11.75 9.12 14.31
N LEU A 430 -10.90 9.43 13.32
CA LEU A 430 -10.94 8.85 11.98
C LEU A 430 -9.90 7.73 11.76
N GLY A 431 -8.87 7.61 12.60
CA GLY A 431 -7.75 6.67 12.42
C GLY A 431 -8.13 5.23 12.04
N VAL A 432 -9.07 4.60 12.76
CA VAL A 432 -9.51 3.23 12.44
C VAL A 432 -10.26 3.15 11.09
N LYS A 433 -11.00 4.20 10.71
CA LYS A 433 -11.64 4.27 9.38
C LYS A 433 -10.58 4.48 8.29
N ALA A 434 -9.53 5.25 8.57
CA ALA A 434 -8.43 5.46 7.65
C ALA A 434 -7.67 4.16 7.38
N LEU A 435 -7.36 3.41 8.44
CA LEU A 435 -6.76 2.07 8.35
C LEU A 435 -7.59 1.14 7.46
N ILE A 436 -8.88 0.99 7.78
CA ILE A 436 -9.81 0.18 6.99
C ILE A 436 -9.82 0.63 5.52
N GLY A 437 -9.93 1.93 5.24
CA GLY A 437 -9.93 2.49 3.89
C GLY A 437 -8.63 2.23 3.12
N GLY A 438 -7.48 2.42 3.76
CA GLY A 438 -6.17 2.17 3.18
C GLY A 438 -5.96 0.68 2.86
N THR A 439 -6.32 -0.20 3.80
CA THR A 439 -6.26 -1.65 3.58
C THR A 439 -7.11 -2.05 2.37
N ILE A 440 -8.36 -1.58 2.26
CA ILE A 440 -9.22 -1.91 1.11
C ILE A 440 -8.64 -1.40 -0.20
N ALA A 441 -8.07 -0.19 -0.22
CA ALA A 441 -7.43 0.35 -1.42
C ALA A 441 -6.27 -0.55 -1.89
N CYS A 442 -5.38 -0.99 -0.97
CA CYS A 442 -4.33 -1.96 -1.31
C CYS A 442 -4.90 -3.30 -1.81
N LEU A 443 -5.92 -3.84 -1.13
CA LEU A 443 -6.60 -5.09 -1.51
C LEU A 443 -7.25 -4.98 -2.90
N MET A 444 -7.91 -3.87 -3.22
CA MET A 444 -8.49 -3.59 -4.54
C MET A 444 -7.43 -3.56 -5.64
N CYS A 445 -6.27 -2.92 -5.39
CA CYS A 445 -5.16 -2.95 -6.33
C CYS A 445 -4.64 -4.39 -6.55
N GLY A 446 -4.59 -5.21 -5.48
CA GLY A 446 -4.29 -6.64 -5.55
C GLY A 446 -5.27 -7.43 -6.41
N CYS A 447 -6.58 -7.23 -6.22
CA CYS A 447 -7.61 -7.85 -7.07
C CYS A 447 -7.42 -7.52 -8.56
N ILE A 448 -7.16 -6.24 -8.89
CA ILE A 448 -6.99 -5.79 -10.27
C ILE A 448 -5.71 -6.41 -10.88
N ALA A 449 -4.60 -6.43 -10.15
CA ALA A 449 -3.37 -7.08 -10.60
C ALA A 449 -3.56 -8.60 -10.83
N GLY A 450 -4.25 -9.27 -9.91
CA GLY A 450 -4.59 -10.70 -10.03
C GLY A 450 -5.56 -11.00 -11.18
N ALA A 451 -6.43 -10.06 -11.55
CA ALA A 451 -7.32 -10.19 -12.71
C ALA A 451 -6.57 -9.99 -14.04
N LEU A 452 -5.59 -9.08 -14.07
CA LEU A 452 -4.76 -8.75 -15.24
C LEU A 452 -3.59 -9.70 -15.51
N TYR A 453 -3.33 -10.65 -14.61
CA TYR A 453 -2.25 -11.64 -14.76
C TYR A 453 -2.59 -12.83 -15.66
N GLY A 454 -3.87 -12.99 -16.03
CA GLY A 454 -4.41 -14.14 -16.77
C GLY A 454 -4.35 -13.98 -18.28
#